data_AF-A0A6N0JEU9-F1
#
_entry.id   AF-A0A6N0JEU9-F1
#
_cell.length_a   1.000
_cell.length_b   1.000
_cell.length_c   1.000
_cell.angle_alpha   90.00
_cell.angle_beta   90.00
_cell.angle_gamma   90.00
#
_symmetry.space_group_name_H-M   'P 1'
#
loop_
_entity.id
_entity.type
_entity.pdbx_description
1 polymer ?
#
loop_
_entity_poly.entity_id
_entity_poly.type
_entity_poly.pdbx_seq_one_letter_code
_entity_poly.pdbx_strand_id
1 'polypeptide(L)'
;MKGLLLGAALAALGLNAQARDYAYAIAPGLPAVVTVAEPPESRLSARVGGGAEQSLGQLGDEEVDQFQAVDVDRDGYQDFVVGQSGGGAQLIARIFLYRPQDGSFRELAHPGDAASPCRGFVNPVFHDARPAFSVACRYSATDYGFEDYTVCADGTLRATAWSRRSGDSQTRLGLPAQQSGRCPPAPKR
;
A
#
# COMPACT_ATOMS: atom_id res chain seq x y z
N MET A 1 -9.65 -6.78 66.42
CA MET A 1 -9.50 -5.45 65.78
C MET A 1 -9.37 -5.70 64.28
N LYS A 2 -10.44 -5.46 63.51
CA LYS A 2 -10.63 -4.26 62.68
C LYS A 2 -9.52 -4.09 61.64
N GLY A 3 -9.88 -4.30 60.38
CA GLY A 3 -9.05 -3.96 59.22
C GLY A 3 -9.58 -4.53 57.91
N LEU A 4 -10.86 -4.28 57.59
CA LEU A 4 -11.32 -4.35 56.21
C LEU A 4 -10.61 -3.25 55.43
N LEU A 5 -9.88 -3.62 54.38
CA LEU A 5 -9.47 -2.70 53.33
C LEU A 5 -10.11 -3.15 52.03
N LEU A 6 -11.23 -2.51 51.71
CA LEU A 6 -11.67 -2.30 50.33
C LEU A 6 -10.69 -1.33 49.67
N GLY A 7 -10.33 -1.57 48.40
CA GLY A 7 -9.50 -0.64 47.65
C GLY A 7 -9.34 -0.97 46.18
N ALA A 8 -10.37 -0.62 45.40
CA ALA A 8 -10.36 -0.32 43.97
C ALA A 8 -9.75 -1.35 43.00
N ALA A 9 -10.62 -2.21 42.44
CA ALA A 9 -10.40 -2.75 41.10
C ALA A 9 -10.60 -1.60 40.09
N LEU A 10 -9.51 -0.98 39.62
CA LEU A 10 -9.55 -0.23 38.37
C LEU A 10 -9.84 -1.25 37.27
N ALA A 11 -11.10 -1.36 36.87
CA ALA A 11 -11.43 -1.88 35.56
C ALA A 11 -10.86 -0.88 34.55
N ALA A 12 -9.64 -1.13 34.09
CA ALA A 12 -9.18 -0.55 32.85
C ALA A 12 -10.20 -0.97 31.79
N LEU A 13 -11.02 -0.02 31.35
CA LEU A 13 -11.72 -0.11 30.09
C LEU A 13 -10.63 -0.19 29.04
N GLY A 14 -10.17 -1.41 28.77
CA GLY A 14 -9.39 -1.71 27.59
C GLY A 14 -10.24 -1.29 26.42
N LEU A 15 -9.93 -0.13 25.85
CA LEU A 15 -10.15 0.12 24.44
C LEU A 15 -9.44 -1.06 23.76
N ASN A 16 -10.22 -2.09 23.45
CA ASN A 16 -9.72 -3.19 22.64
C ASN A 16 -9.46 -2.54 21.28
N ALA A 17 -8.22 -2.10 21.07
CA ALA A 17 -7.67 -1.85 19.77
C ALA A 17 -7.67 -3.22 19.07
N GLN A 18 -8.81 -3.54 18.47
CA GLN A 18 -9.05 -4.83 17.83
C GLN A 18 -8.30 -4.79 16.51
N ALA A 19 -7.46 -5.79 16.26
CA ALA A 19 -6.88 -5.96 14.94
C ALA A 19 -8.02 -6.04 13.91
N ARG A 20 -7.83 -5.38 12.76
CA ARG A 20 -8.79 -5.40 11.66
C ARG A 20 -8.36 -6.39 10.61
N ASP A 21 -9.26 -7.32 10.30
CA ASP A 21 -9.05 -8.34 9.29
C ASP A 21 -9.77 -7.98 7.99
N TYR A 22 -9.03 -8.03 6.88
CA TYR A 22 -9.52 -7.83 5.53
C TYR A 22 -9.41 -9.15 4.77
N ALA A 23 -10.50 -9.91 4.77
CA ALA A 23 -10.58 -11.15 4.01
C ALA A 23 -10.92 -10.87 2.54
N TYR A 24 -10.19 -11.50 1.62
CA TYR A 24 -10.45 -11.40 0.19
C TYR A 24 -9.99 -12.66 -0.56
N ALA A 25 -10.34 -12.78 -1.84
CA ALA A 25 -9.90 -13.88 -2.69
C ALA A 25 -8.77 -13.40 -3.62
N ILE A 26 -7.60 -14.03 -3.53
CA ILE A 26 -6.51 -13.82 -4.48
C ILE A 26 -6.90 -14.38 -5.85
N ALA A 27 -7.44 -15.60 -5.85
CA ALA A 27 -7.96 -16.28 -7.02
C ALA A 27 -9.09 -17.24 -6.58
N PRO A 28 -9.87 -17.81 -7.51
CA PRO A 28 -10.86 -18.83 -7.17
C PRO A 28 -10.24 -19.98 -6.34
N GLY A 29 -10.75 -20.20 -5.13
CA GLY A 29 -10.24 -21.23 -4.21
C GLY A 29 -8.97 -20.87 -3.44
N LEU A 30 -8.45 -19.64 -3.58
CA LEU A 30 -7.27 -19.15 -2.90
C LEU A 30 -7.60 -17.90 -2.08
N PRO A 31 -8.11 -18.05 -0.84
CA PRO A 31 -8.43 -16.92 0.02
C PRO A 31 -7.18 -16.34 0.68
N ALA A 32 -7.26 -15.08 1.11
CA ALA A 32 -6.28 -14.45 1.97
C ALA A 32 -6.95 -13.57 3.02
N VAL A 33 -6.26 -13.37 4.13
CA VAL A 33 -6.63 -12.41 5.18
C VAL A 33 -5.45 -11.49 5.41
N VAL A 34 -5.69 -10.18 5.29
CA VAL A 34 -4.73 -9.15 5.67
C VAL A 34 -5.15 -8.61 7.03
N THR A 35 -4.25 -8.64 7.99
CA THR A 35 -4.51 -8.19 9.36
C THR A 35 -3.73 -6.90 9.62
N VAL A 36 -4.45 -5.88 10.07
CA VAL A 36 -3.90 -4.62 10.58
C VAL A 36 -4.03 -4.65 12.10
N ALA A 37 -2.92 -4.91 12.79
CA ALA A 37 -2.88 -4.73 14.23
C ALA A 37 -2.92 -3.24 14.54
N GLU A 38 -3.75 -2.84 15.50
CA GLU A 38 -3.89 -1.45 15.93
C GLU A 38 -2.81 -1.08 16.98
N PRO A 39 -2.64 0.22 17.32
CA PRO A 39 -1.55 0.72 18.17
C PRO A 39 -1.38 -0.04 19.50
N PRO A 40 -0.17 -0.06 20.10
CA PRO A 40 0.95 0.89 19.88
C PRO A 40 1.92 0.51 18.75
N GLU A 41 1.83 -0.69 18.20
CA GLU A 41 2.68 -1.14 17.09
C GLU A 41 1.78 -1.48 15.91
N SER A 42 1.34 -0.46 15.15
CA SER A 42 0.55 -0.67 13.94
C SER A 42 1.33 -1.57 12.99
N ARG A 43 0.90 -2.83 12.84
CA ARG A 43 1.61 -3.86 12.06
C ARG A 43 0.68 -4.41 11.02
N LEU A 44 1.26 -4.69 9.86
CA LEU A 44 0.58 -5.34 8.76
C LEU A 44 1.09 -6.77 8.63
N SER A 45 0.18 -7.73 8.58
CA SER A 45 0.49 -9.11 8.24
C SER A 45 -0.54 -9.67 7.26
N ALA A 46 -0.20 -10.75 6.59
CA ALA A 46 -1.10 -11.45 5.68
C ALA A 46 -0.97 -12.96 5.86
N ARG A 47 -2.07 -13.67 5.63
CA ARG A 47 -2.12 -15.13 5.56
C ARG A 47 -2.83 -15.54 4.30
N VAL A 48 -2.23 -16.47 3.55
CA VAL A 48 -2.82 -17.05 2.34
C VAL A 48 -3.32 -18.46 2.64
N GLY A 49 -4.60 -18.72 2.36
CA GLY A 49 -5.26 -19.99 2.68
C GLY A 49 -5.14 -20.34 4.18
N GLY A 50 -4.79 -21.60 4.45
CA GLY A 50 -4.41 -22.07 5.79
C GLY A 50 -2.90 -22.00 6.06
N GLY A 51 -2.16 -21.19 5.31
CA GLY A 51 -0.70 -21.09 5.40
C GLY A 51 -0.20 -20.33 6.64
N ALA A 52 1.12 -20.16 6.71
CA ALA A 52 1.76 -19.36 7.75
C ALA A 52 1.42 -17.87 7.58
N GLU A 53 1.45 -17.13 8.69
CA GLU A 53 1.38 -15.69 8.66
C GLU A 53 2.69 -15.08 8.16
N GLN A 54 2.58 -14.13 7.23
CA GLN A 54 3.65 -13.33 6.71
C GLN A 54 3.60 -11.94 7.33
N SER A 55 4.68 -11.51 7.99
CA SER A 55 4.84 -10.12 8.39
C SER A 55 5.18 -9.24 7.18
N LEU A 56 4.47 -8.12 7.04
CA LEU A 56 4.58 -7.17 5.94
C LEU A 56 5.13 -5.80 6.38
N GLY A 57 5.58 -5.74 7.63
CA GLY A 57 6.21 -4.57 8.23
C GLY A 57 5.27 -3.73 9.10
N GLN A 58 5.80 -2.60 9.54
CA GLN A 58 5.07 -1.63 10.35
C GLN A 58 4.31 -0.66 9.45
N LEU A 59 3.21 -0.14 9.97
CA LEU A 59 2.44 0.96 9.40
C LEU A 59 2.80 2.26 10.12
N GLY A 60 2.41 3.39 9.53
CA GLY A 60 2.49 4.68 10.21
C GLY A 60 1.60 4.75 11.46
N ASP A 61 1.68 5.88 12.15
CA ASP A 61 0.84 6.21 13.31
C ASP A 61 -0.60 6.57 12.96
N GLU A 62 -0.88 6.80 11.67
CA GLU A 62 -2.23 7.05 11.16
C GLU A 62 -3.08 5.77 11.06
N GLU A 63 -4.40 5.96 10.99
CA GLU A 63 -5.33 4.86 10.78
C GLU A 63 -5.26 4.31 9.34
N VAL A 64 -5.39 2.98 9.17
CA VAL A 64 -5.68 2.41 7.84
C VAL A 64 -7.16 2.61 7.56
N ASP A 65 -7.45 3.50 6.62
CA ASP A 65 -8.81 3.91 6.23
C ASP A 65 -9.18 3.46 4.81
N GLN A 66 -8.24 2.84 4.08
CA GLN A 66 -8.52 2.16 2.82
C GLN A 66 -7.92 0.75 2.79
N PHE A 67 -8.73 -0.20 2.33
CA PHE A 67 -8.29 -1.50 1.83
C PHE A 67 -8.91 -1.73 0.44
N GLN A 68 -8.10 -2.17 -0.51
CA GLN A 68 -8.56 -2.53 -1.85
C GLN A 68 -7.90 -3.83 -2.31
N ALA A 69 -8.70 -4.75 -2.84
CA ALA A 69 -8.20 -5.88 -3.62
C ALA A 69 -8.25 -5.52 -5.11
N VAL A 70 -7.12 -5.66 -5.81
CA VAL A 70 -6.99 -5.31 -7.23
C VAL A 70 -5.82 -6.08 -7.84
N ASP A 71 -5.98 -6.60 -9.05
CA ASP A 71 -4.89 -7.20 -9.83
C ASP A 71 -4.07 -6.07 -10.50
N VAL A 72 -2.98 -5.65 -9.84
CA VAL A 72 -2.19 -4.47 -10.21
C VAL A 72 -1.25 -4.79 -11.36
N ASP A 73 -0.61 -5.96 -11.34
CA ASP A 73 0.38 -6.37 -12.35
C ASP A 73 -0.18 -7.29 -13.44
N ARG A 74 -1.50 -7.52 -13.43
CA ARG A 74 -2.25 -8.23 -14.46
C ARG A 74 -1.76 -9.65 -14.68
N ASP A 75 -1.32 -10.31 -13.60
CA ASP A 75 -0.88 -11.70 -13.61
C ASP A 75 -2.02 -12.69 -13.35
N GLY A 76 -3.22 -12.19 -13.09
CA GLY A 76 -4.43 -12.98 -12.84
C GLY A 76 -4.70 -13.29 -11.37
N TYR A 77 -3.86 -12.79 -10.46
CA TYR A 77 -4.04 -12.89 -9.02
C TYR A 77 -4.38 -11.51 -8.44
N GLN A 78 -5.31 -11.44 -7.47
CA GLN A 78 -5.62 -10.19 -6.80
C GLN A 78 -4.51 -9.85 -5.80
N ASP A 79 -3.98 -8.65 -5.94
CA ASP A 79 -3.09 -8.01 -4.99
C ASP A 79 -3.92 -7.27 -3.94
N PHE A 80 -3.25 -6.62 -2.99
CA PHE A 80 -3.94 -5.69 -2.11
C PHE A 80 -3.19 -4.38 -1.93
N VAL A 81 -3.98 -3.36 -1.60
CA VAL A 81 -3.54 -2.00 -1.33
C VAL A 81 -4.10 -1.60 0.02
N VAL A 82 -3.24 -1.07 0.88
CA VAL A 82 -3.64 -0.41 2.13
C VAL A 82 -3.27 1.05 2.07
N GLY A 83 -4.15 1.92 2.55
CA GLY A 83 -3.90 3.35 2.56
C GLY A 83 -4.19 3.97 3.92
N GLN A 84 -3.40 5.00 4.22
CA GLN A 84 -3.54 5.84 5.41
C GLN A 84 -3.70 7.29 4.93
N SER A 85 -4.82 7.94 5.24
CA SER A 85 -5.07 9.34 4.85
C SER A 85 -4.84 10.35 5.97
N GLY A 86 -4.80 9.88 7.23
CA GLY A 86 -4.81 10.74 8.42
C GLY A 86 -6.03 11.67 8.50
N GLY A 87 -7.16 11.25 7.93
CA GLY A 87 -8.39 12.04 7.82
C GLY A 87 -8.33 13.14 6.75
N GLY A 88 -7.27 13.18 5.94
CA GLY A 88 -7.08 14.13 4.85
C GLY A 88 -7.61 13.65 3.50
N ALA A 89 -7.54 14.52 2.49
CA ALA A 89 -7.90 14.18 1.12
C ALA A 89 -6.80 13.44 0.33
N GLN A 90 -5.66 13.16 0.97
CA GLN A 90 -4.54 12.46 0.34
C GLN A 90 -4.27 11.16 1.08
N LEU A 91 -4.57 10.06 0.40
CA LEU A 91 -4.26 8.74 0.85
C LEU A 91 -2.84 8.38 0.42
N ILE A 92 -1.98 8.00 1.36
CA ILE A 92 -0.68 7.41 1.05
C ILE A 92 -0.86 5.89 1.06
N ALA A 93 -0.67 5.26 -0.10
CA ALA A 93 -0.88 3.84 -0.27
C ALA A 93 0.42 3.03 -0.20
N ARG A 94 0.34 1.83 0.36
CA ARG A 94 1.31 0.74 0.19
C ARG A 94 0.64 -0.36 -0.64
N ILE A 95 1.37 -0.88 -1.63
CA ILE A 95 0.84 -1.81 -2.63
C ILE A 95 1.61 -3.12 -2.51
N PHE A 96 0.90 -4.24 -2.37
CA PHE A 96 1.49 -5.55 -2.12
C PHE A 96 1.04 -6.56 -3.16
N LEU A 97 2.01 -7.01 -3.97
CA LEU A 97 1.76 -7.92 -5.07
C LEU A 97 1.84 -9.36 -4.61
N TYR A 98 0.83 -10.16 -4.93
CA TYR A 98 0.88 -11.59 -4.68
C TYR A 98 1.87 -12.25 -5.65
N ARG A 99 2.70 -13.16 -5.14
CA ARG A 99 3.68 -13.89 -5.94
C ARG A 99 3.35 -15.37 -5.93
N PRO A 100 2.71 -15.89 -6.99
CA PRO A 100 2.29 -17.28 -7.01
C PRO A 100 3.49 -18.25 -7.02
N GLN A 101 4.70 -17.80 -7.36
CA GLN A 101 5.89 -18.65 -7.39
C GLN A 101 6.38 -19.03 -5.99
N ASP A 102 6.15 -18.18 -4.98
CA ASP A 102 6.55 -18.43 -3.60
C ASP A 102 5.38 -18.39 -2.60
N GLY A 103 4.17 -18.07 -3.07
CA GLY A 103 2.96 -18.03 -2.25
C GLY A 103 2.92 -16.88 -1.26
N SER A 104 3.66 -15.79 -1.52
CA SER A 104 3.83 -14.67 -0.60
C SER A 104 3.47 -13.32 -1.22
N PHE A 105 3.31 -12.30 -0.40
CA PHE A 105 3.16 -10.92 -0.85
C PHE A 105 4.51 -10.20 -0.91
N ARG A 106 4.67 -9.32 -1.89
CA ARG A 106 5.84 -8.43 -1.99
C ARG A 106 5.39 -7.00 -2.16
N GLU A 107 5.89 -6.11 -1.31
CA GLU A 107 5.62 -4.69 -1.43
C GLU A 107 6.28 -4.08 -2.67
N LEU A 108 5.54 -3.26 -3.40
CA LEU A 108 6.11 -2.40 -4.43
C LEU A 108 6.90 -1.27 -3.79
N ALA A 109 8.20 -1.20 -4.09
CA ALA A 109 9.01 -0.05 -3.73
C ALA A 109 8.63 1.17 -4.58
N HIS A 110 8.33 2.30 -3.92
CA HIS A 110 8.13 3.57 -4.61
C HIS A 110 9.47 4.08 -5.19
N PRO A 111 9.50 4.49 -6.46
CA PRO A 111 10.75 4.84 -7.12
C PRO A 111 11.14 6.32 -6.97
N GLY A 112 12.45 6.57 -6.90
CA GLY A 112 13.06 7.90 -7.05
C GLY A 112 12.95 8.85 -5.86
N ASP A 113 12.51 8.37 -4.69
CA ASP A 113 12.65 9.03 -3.39
C ASP A 113 12.31 10.54 -3.43
N ALA A 114 13.28 11.41 -3.12
CA ALA A 114 13.11 12.86 -3.08
C ALA A 114 12.86 13.52 -4.46
N ALA A 115 13.22 12.83 -5.56
CA ALA A 115 13.00 13.34 -6.91
C ALA A 115 11.55 13.15 -7.38
N SER A 116 10.82 12.23 -6.74
CA SER A 116 9.41 12.00 -7.03
C SER A 116 8.57 13.23 -6.67
N PRO A 117 7.73 13.74 -7.60
CA PRO A 117 6.83 14.82 -7.28
C PRO A 117 5.75 14.46 -6.28
N CYS A 118 5.50 13.19 -5.90
CA CYS A 118 4.52 12.82 -4.86
C CYS A 118 5.11 12.13 -3.62
N ARG A 119 6.38 11.71 -3.67
CA ARG A 119 7.14 11.10 -2.56
C ARG A 119 6.46 9.87 -1.94
N GLY A 120 5.72 9.12 -2.76
CA GLY A 120 4.93 7.97 -2.35
C GLY A 120 3.77 7.73 -3.31
N PHE A 121 3.06 6.61 -3.14
CA PHE A 121 1.88 6.30 -3.95
C PHE A 121 0.65 7.06 -3.41
N VAL A 122 0.51 8.32 -3.80
CA VAL A 122 -0.61 9.16 -3.33
C VAL A 122 -1.83 8.98 -4.24
N ASN A 123 -2.95 8.58 -3.65
CA ASN A 123 -4.23 8.37 -4.36
C ASN A 123 -4.08 7.56 -5.66
N PRO A 124 -3.57 6.32 -5.61
CA PRO A 124 -3.35 5.53 -6.82
C PRO A 124 -4.66 5.22 -7.55
N VAL A 125 -4.58 5.26 -8.88
CA VAL A 125 -5.65 4.85 -9.80
C VAL A 125 -5.10 3.76 -10.72
N PHE A 126 -5.58 2.54 -10.52
CA PHE A 126 -5.13 1.36 -11.25
C PHE A 126 -5.82 1.24 -12.61
N HIS A 127 -5.07 0.89 -13.65
CA HIS A 127 -5.62 0.66 -14.98
C HIS A 127 -6.23 -0.73 -15.10
N ASP A 128 -7.46 -0.83 -15.63
CA ASP A 128 -8.20 -2.10 -15.76
C ASP A 128 -7.63 -3.09 -16.79
N ALA A 129 -6.96 -2.61 -17.83
CA ALA A 129 -6.57 -3.42 -18.99
C ALA A 129 -5.07 -3.69 -19.11
N ARG A 130 -4.25 -3.12 -18.24
CA ARG A 130 -2.78 -3.18 -18.36
C ARG A 130 -2.12 -3.03 -16.98
N PRO A 131 -0.90 -3.55 -16.78
CA PRO A 131 -0.20 -3.49 -15.50
C PRO A 131 0.40 -2.11 -15.27
N ALA A 132 -0.46 -1.14 -15.00
CA ALA A 132 -0.07 0.25 -14.87
C ALA A 132 -1.03 0.97 -13.92
N PHE A 133 -0.56 2.08 -13.36
CA PHE A 133 -1.38 2.96 -12.55
C PHE A 133 -0.80 4.37 -12.58
N SER A 134 -1.63 5.32 -12.19
CA SER A 134 -1.26 6.73 -12.02
C SER A 134 -1.45 7.13 -10.57
N VAL A 135 -0.65 8.06 -10.08
CA VAL A 135 -0.82 8.69 -8.76
C VAL A 135 -0.84 10.20 -8.92
N ALA A 136 -1.54 10.87 -8.02
CA ALA A 136 -1.65 12.31 -8.01
C ALA A 136 -1.66 12.85 -6.58
N CYS A 137 -0.82 13.86 -6.36
CA CYS A 137 -0.70 14.54 -5.08
C CYS A 137 -0.98 16.04 -5.25
N ARG A 138 -1.46 16.66 -4.18
CA ARG A 138 -1.81 18.08 -4.13
C ARG A 138 -1.03 18.74 -2.99
N TYR A 139 -0.31 19.80 -3.33
CA TYR A 139 0.46 20.60 -2.37
C TYR A 139 -0.27 21.88 -1.96
N SER A 140 -1.05 22.45 -2.88
CA SER A 140 -1.82 23.66 -2.66
C SER A 140 -3.06 23.66 -3.56
N ALA A 141 -3.82 24.75 -3.61
CA ALA A 141 -4.91 24.88 -4.59
C ALA A 141 -4.45 24.90 -6.04
N THR A 142 -3.18 25.22 -6.31
CA THR A 142 -2.64 25.39 -7.66
C THR A 142 -1.45 24.49 -7.96
N ASP A 143 -0.92 23.78 -6.96
CA ASP A 143 0.29 22.97 -7.09
C ASP A 143 0.00 21.47 -6.91
N TYR A 144 0.37 20.70 -7.93
CA TYR A 144 0.08 19.27 -8.04
C TYR A 144 1.28 18.49 -8.57
N GLY A 145 1.42 17.24 -8.14
CA GLY A 145 2.30 16.26 -8.75
C GLY A 145 1.50 15.15 -9.42
N PHE A 146 2.01 14.63 -10.54
CA PHE A 146 1.44 13.51 -11.27
C PHE A 146 2.54 12.53 -11.63
N GLU A 147 2.28 11.24 -11.40
CA GLU A 147 3.23 10.17 -11.73
C GLU A 147 2.51 8.98 -12.34
N ASP A 148 3.07 8.48 -13.45
CA ASP A 148 2.57 7.32 -14.16
C ASP A 148 3.57 6.17 -14.09
N TYR A 149 3.06 4.97 -13.83
CA TYR A 149 3.87 3.78 -13.62
C TYR A 149 3.39 2.59 -14.44
N THR A 150 4.34 1.72 -14.79
CA THR A 150 4.10 0.36 -15.26
C THR A 150 4.67 -0.62 -14.25
N VAL A 151 3.91 -1.65 -13.90
CA VAL A 151 4.40 -2.79 -13.11
C VAL A 151 4.91 -3.86 -14.05
N CYS A 152 6.11 -4.35 -13.77
CA CYS A 152 6.76 -5.39 -14.56
C CYS A 152 6.42 -6.77 -14.01
N ALA A 153 6.46 -7.79 -14.87
CA ALA A 153 6.15 -9.17 -14.50
C ALA A 153 7.10 -9.77 -13.44
N ASP A 154 8.26 -9.15 -13.20
CA ASP A 154 9.18 -9.50 -12.11
C ASP A 154 8.81 -8.84 -10.77
N GLY A 155 7.74 -8.06 -10.75
CA GLY A 155 7.26 -7.31 -9.60
C GLY A 155 7.99 -6.01 -9.33
N THR A 156 8.82 -5.53 -10.27
CA THR A 156 9.44 -4.20 -10.17
C THR A 156 8.56 -3.12 -10.80
N LEU A 157 8.71 -1.89 -10.30
CA LEU A 157 8.02 -0.73 -10.86
C LEU A 157 8.93 0.04 -11.84
N ARG A 158 8.32 0.61 -12.88
CA ARG A 158 8.96 1.56 -13.79
C ARG A 158 8.15 2.85 -13.89
N ALA A 159 8.79 3.97 -13.60
CA ALA A 159 8.25 5.29 -13.88
C ALA A 159 8.23 5.54 -15.40
N THR A 160 7.11 6.04 -15.91
CA THR A 160 6.89 6.27 -17.35
C THR A 160 6.68 7.73 -17.69
N ALA A 161 6.04 8.50 -16.81
CA ALA A 161 5.92 9.95 -16.94
C ALA A 161 5.71 10.60 -15.58
N TRP A 162 6.49 11.64 -15.28
CA TRP A 162 6.32 12.48 -14.09
C TRP A 162 6.15 13.93 -14.53
N SER A 163 5.25 14.65 -13.86
CA SER A 163 5.08 16.08 -14.08
C SER A 163 4.65 16.80 -12.82
N ARG A 164 4.93 18.10 -12.78
CA ARG A 164 4.41 19.02 -11.76
C ARG A 164 3.60 20.09 -12.46
N ARG A 165 2.43 20.41 -11.91
CA ARG A 165 1.65 21.57 -12.31
C ARG A 165 1.76 22.64 -11.23
N SER A 166 1.96 23.89 -11.66
CA SER A 166 1.89 25.07 -10.82
C SER A 166 1.10 26.15 -11.55
N GLY A 167 -0.07 26.50 -11.01
CA GLY A 167 -1.06 27.31 -11.71
C GLY A 167 -1.49 26.63 -13.01
N ASP A 168 -1.44 27.37 -14.12
CA ASP A 168 -1.83 26.88 -15.45
C ASP A 168 -0.68 26.15 -16.19
N SER A 169 0.53 26.16 -15.62
CA SER A 169 1.70 25.57 -16.27
C SER A 169 1.97 24.16 -15.77
N GLN A 170 2.19 23.22 -16.69
CA GLN A 170 2.62 21.85 -16.40
C GLN A 170 3.99 21.56 -17.00
N THR A 171 4.91 21.11 -16.14
CA THR A 171 6.30 20.83 -16.50
C THR A 171 6.58 19.34 -16.33
N ARG A 172 7.12 18.71 -17.38
CA ARG A 172 7.59 17.32 -17.32
C ARG A 172 8.90 17.24 -16.55
N LEU A 173 9.02 16.23 -15.68
CA LEU A 173 10.20 15.99 -14.86
C LEU A 173 11.06 14.85 -15.43
N GLY A 174 12.34 14.86 -15.05
CA GLY A 174 13.24 13.74 -15.30
C GLY A 174 12.83 12.52 -14.50
N LEU A 175 12.95 11.34 -15.10
CA LEU A 175 12.64 10.06 -14.45
C LEU A 175 13.90 9.48 -13.78
N PRO A 176 13.76 8.69 -12.70
CA PRO A 176 14.88 8.04 -12.05
C PRO A 176 15.55 7.04 -13.00
N ALA A 177 16.87 7.19 -13.24
CA ALA A 177 17.59 6.42 -14.25
C ALA A 177 17.51 4.90 -14.06
N GLN A 178 17.51 4.41 -12.81
CA GLN A 178 17.49 2.98 -12.50
C GLN A 178 16.09 2.34 -12.55
N GLN A 179 15.04 3.15 -12.57
CA GLN A 179 13.64 2.70 -12.45
C GLN A 179 12.76 3.38 -13.51
N SER A 180 13.35 3.75 -14.64
CA SER A 180 12.64 4.31 -15.79
C SER A 180 12.89 3.49 -17.05
N GLY A 181 12.00 3.61 -18.03
CA GLY A 181 12.08 2.88 -19.29
C GLY A 181 11.24 1.61 -19.31
N ARG A 182 11.56 0.69 -20.22
CA ARG A 182 10.78 -0.54 -20.44
C ARG A 182 11.06 -1.55 -19.34
N CYS A 183 10.05 -2.36 -19.04
CA CYS A 183 10.23 -3.55 -18.22
C CYS A 183 11.30 -4.45 -18.84
N PRO A 184 12.13 -5.10 -18.00
CA PRO A 184 13.02 -6.13 -18.49
C PRO A 184 12.20 -7.22 -19.19
N PRO A 185 12.74 -7.86 -20.24
CA PRO A 185 12.08 -9.00 -20.84
C PRO A 185 11.87 -10.07 -19.77
N ALA A 186 10.69 -10.70 -19.75
CA ALA A 186 10.40 -11.78 -18.83
C ALA A 186 11.49 -12.86 -18.97
N PRO A 187 12.05 -13.39 -17.87
CA PRO A 187 12.97 -14.52 -17.95
C PRO A 187 12.26 -15.66 -18.68
N LYS A 188 12.94 -16.22 -19.69
CA LYS A 188 12.44 -17.40 -20.41
C LYS A 188 12.31 -18.53 -19.38
N ARG A 189 11.08 -19.03 -19.21
CA ARG A 189 10.81 -20.24 -18.42
C ARG A 189 11.39 -21.46 -19.12
#